data_AF-A0A350LP12-F1
#
_entry.id   AF-A0A350LP12-F1
#
_cell.length_a   1.000
_cell.length_b   1.000
_cell.length_c   1.000
_cell.angle_alpha   90.00
_cell.angle_beta   90.00
_cell.angle_gamma   90.00
#
_symmetry.space_group_name_H-M   'P 1'
#
loop_
_entity.id
_entity.type
_entity.pdbx_description
1 polymer ?
#
loop_
_entity_poly.entity_id
_entity_poly.type
_entity_poly.pdbx_seq_one_letter_code
_entity_poly.pdbx_strand_id
1 'polypeptide(L)'
;MRTRDRLAAELRAVADKANADNAEKYRALAARAETGEFDDYADVHVCGPTALHAELSAAGFTKFAGRVAAGEFDATTEESEEWARSQTDPQIVALMQAVGIGPDRSRDQ
;
A
#
# COMPACT_ATOMS: atom_id res chain seq x y z
N MET A 1 12.26 -4.45 -2.82
CA MET A 1 11.68 -3.12 -3.07
C MET A 1 10.36 -3.10 -2.34
N ARG A 2 10.10 -2.11 -1.48
CA ARG A 2 8.87 -2.06 -0.66
C ARG A 2 7.67 -1.74 -1.54
N THR A 3 6.47 -2.04 -1.08
CA THR A 3 5.22 -1.78 -1.81
C THR A 3 5.05 -0.30 -2.17
N ARG A 4 5.26 0.61 -1.22
CA ARG A 4 5.32 2.06 -1.46
C ARG A 4 6.26 2.48 -2.59
N ASP A 5 7.44 1.86 -2.67
CA ASP A 5 8.46 2.20 -3.67
C ASP A 5 8.01 1.73 -5.07
N ARG A 6 7.44 0.51 -5.15
CA ARG A 6 6.89 -0.05 -6.40
C ARG A 6 5.76 0.82 -6.93
N LEU A 7 4.82 1.19 -6.06
CA LEU A 7 3.69 2.05 -6.40
C LEU A 7 4.14 3.42 -6.88
N ALA A 8 5.03 4.08 -6.13
CA ALA A 8 5.55 5.40 -6.51
C ALA A 8 6.32 5.37 -7.84
N ALA A 9 7.14 4.34 -8.06
CA ALA A 9 7.87 4.17 -9.31
C ALA A 9 6.92 4.02 -10.51
N GLU A 10 5.86 3.23 -10.36
CA GLU A 10 4.91 3.00 -11.44
C GLU A 10 4.04 4.23 -11.73
N LEU A 11 3.61 4.96 -10.70
CA LEU A 11 2.92 6.24 -10.87
C LEU A 11 3.79 7.25 -11.64
N ARG A 12 5.10 7.31 -11.36
CA ARG A 12 6.03 8.16 -12.13
C ARG A 12 6.20 7.69 -13.57
N ALA A 13 6.34 6.38 -13.78
CA ALA A 13 6.47 5.82 -15.12
C ALA A 13 5.25 6.11 -16.01
N VAL A 14 4.06 6.19 -15.40
CA VAL A 14 2.84 6.62 -16.08
C VAL A 14 2.80 8.13 -16.29
N ALA A 15 3.26 8.92 -15.31
CA ALA A 15 3.37 10.37 -15.45
C ALA A 15 4.24 10.78 -16.65
N ASP A 16 5.37 10.10 -16.88
CA ASP A 16 6.30 10.42 -17.96
C ASP A 16 5.73 10.16 -19.36
N LYS A 17 4.63 9.39 -19.45
CA LYS A 17 3.91 9.09 -20.70
C LYS A 17 2.63 9.92 -20.85
N ALA A 18 2.25 10.69 -19.83
CA ALA A 18 1.00 11.44 -19.80
C ALA A 18 1.17 12.86 -20.37
N ASN A 19 0.05 13.52 -20.65
CA ASN A 19 0.06 14.97 -20.88
C ASN A 19 0.42 15.73 -19.58
N ALA A 20 0.76 17.01 -19.69
CA ALA A 20 1.26 17.81 -18.56
C ALA A 20 0.33 17.79 -17.33
N ASP A 21 -0.97 18.05 -17.53
CA ASP A 21 -1.96 18.11 -16.45
C ASP A 21 -2.10 16.78 -15.71
N ASN A 22 -2.09 15.66 -16.43
CA ASN A 22 -2.17 14.34 -15.84
C ASN A 22 -0.85 13.92 -15.19
N ALA A 23 0.28 14.28 -15.81
CA ALA A 23 1.60 13.99 -15.27
C ALA A 23 1.82 14.64 -13.91
N GLU A 24 1.33 15.86 -13.70
CA GLU A 24 1.37 16.54 -12.40
C GLU A 24 0.60 15.74 -11.33
N LYS A 25 -0.63 15.32 -11.64
CA LYS A 25 -1.47 14.53 -10.72
C LYS A 25 -0.83 13.19 -10.36
N TYR A 26 -0.29 12.46 -11.35
CA TYR A 26 0.42 11.21 -11.10
C TYR A 26 1.68 11.40 -10.24
N ARG A 27 2.44 12.48 -10.45
CA ARG A 27 3.62 12.79 -9.63
C ARG A 27 3.25 13.17 -8.20
N ALA A 28 2.15 13.89 -8.00
CA ALA A 28 1.64 14.21 -6.67
C ALA A 28 1.24 12.93 -5.91
N LEU A 29 0.53 12.01 -6.59
CA LEU A 29 0.21 10.70 -6.02
C LEU A 29 1.47 9.86 -5.76
N ALA A 30 2.48 9.91 -6.64
CA ALA A 30 3.73 9.19 -6.43
C ALA A 30 4.48 9.68 -5.18
N ALA A 31 4.54 10.99 -4.95
CA ALA A 31 5.18 11.56 -3.76
C ALA A 31 4.47 11.13 -2.47
N ARG A 32 3.13 11.06 -2.49
CA ARG A 32 2.32 10.53 -1.38
C ARG A 32 2.51 9.04 -1.18
N ALA A 33 2.57 8.27 -2.25
CA ALA A 33 2.85 6.84 -2.18
C ALA A 33 4.20 6.56 -1.49
N GLU A 34 5.26 7.32 -1.78
CA GLU A 34 6.58 7.11 -1.15
C GLU A 34 6.61 7.27 0.36
N THR A 35 5.69 8.04 0.94
CA THR A 35 5.62 8.18 2.40
C THR A 35 5.00 6.94 3.06
N GLY A 36 4.45 6.02 2.27
CA GLY A 36 3.64 4.90 2.73
C GLY A 36 2.18 5.25 2.98
N GLU A 37 1.70 6.41 2.51
CA GLU A 37 0.32 6.86 2.75
C GLU A 37 -0.73 5.81 2.36
N PHE A 38 -0.49 5.07 1.28
CA PHE A 38 -1.42 4.09 0.73
C PHE A 38 -1.06 2.64 1.09
N ASP A 39 -0.11 2.42 2.00
CA ASP A 39 0.26 1.06 2.44
C ASP A 39 -0.93 0.39 3.16
N ASP A 40 -1.05 -0.94 3.02
CA ASP A 40 -2.12 -1.74 3.66
C ASP A 40 -2.20 -1.55 5.19
N TYR A 41 -1.08 -1.22 5.81
CA TYR A 41 -0.91 -1.14 7.26
C TYR A 41 -0.71 0.28 7.77
N ALA A 42 -0.88 1.30 6.93
CA ALA A 42 -0.77 2.69 7.35
C ALA A 42 -2.10 3.18 7.97
N ASP A 43 -2.00 3.95 9.06
CA ASP A 43 -3.18 4.49 9.75
C ASP A 43 -3.76 5.77 9.11
N VAL A 44 -3.20 6.21 7.98
CA VAL A 44 -3.65 7.46 7.32
C VAL A 44 -5.06 7.31 6.75
N HIS A 45 -5.37 6.13 6.21
CA HIS A 45 -6.68 5.78 5.66
C HIS A 45 -7.18 4.50 6.29
N VAL A 46 -8.50 4.32 6.38
CA VAL A 46 -9.10 3.04 6.82
C VAL A 46 -8.65 1.87 5.94
N CYS A 47 -8.42 2.14 4.65
CA CYS A 47 -7.81 1.22 3.71
C CYS A 47 -7.07 2.02 2.63
N GLY A 48 -5.74 2.04 2.70
CA GLY A 48 -4.86 2.78 1.78
C GLY A 48 -5.14 2.50 0.30
N PRO A 49 -5.14 1.22 -0.15
CA PRO A 49 -5.43 0.87 -1.53
C PRO A 49 -6.83 1.30 -2.00
N THR A 50 -7.83 1.24 -1.12
CA THR A 50 -9.19 1.71 -1.44
C THR A 50 -9.24 3.23 -1.63
N ALA A 51 -8.56 4.00 -0.77
CA ALA A 51 -8.45 5.45 -0.90
C ALA A 51 -7.76 5.82 -2.22
N LEU A 52 -6.63 5.17 -2.54
CA LEU A 52 -5.91 5.37 -3.79
C LEU A 52 -6.79 5.04 -5.01
N HIS A 53 -7.49 3.91 -5.00
CA HIS A 53 -8.42 3.54 -6.07
C HIS A 53 -9.49 4.62 -6.29
N ALA A 54 -10.07 5.14 -5.22
CA ALA A 54 -11.09 6.18 -5.30
C ALA A 54 -10.54 7.48 -5.90
N GLU A 55 -9.35 7.93 -5.47
CA GLU A 55 -8.70 9.14 -5.99
C GLU A 55 -8.33 8.99 -7.46
N LEU A 56 -7.72 7.87 -7.86
CA LEU A 56 -7.40 7.57 -9.25
C LEU A 56 -8.67 7.55 -10.11
N SER A 57 -9.74 6.94 -9.62
CA SER A 57 -11.02 6.87 -10.32
C SER A 57 -11.65 8.25 -10.50
N ALA A 58 -11.66 9.07 -9.45
CA ALA A 58 -12.18 10.44 -9.49
C ALA A 58 -11.37 11.34 -10.46
N ALA A 59 -10.06 11.09 -10.58
CA ALA A 59 -9.19 11.77 -11.53
C ALA A 59 -9.32 11.25 -12.98
N GLY A 60 -10.13 10.20 -13.22
CA GLY A 60 -10.30 9.58 -14.54
C GLY A 60 -9.20 8.57 -14.92
N PHE A 61 -8.34 8.18 -13.97
CA PHE A 61 -7.22 7.25 -14.16
C PHE A 61 -7.65 5.78 -14.00
N THR A 62 -8.74 5.41 -14.65
CA THR A 62 -9.46 4.14 -14.44
C THR A 62 -8.61 2.89 -14.70
N LYS A 63 -7.67 2.94 -15.65
CA LYS A 63 -6.75 1.81 -15.91
C LYS A 63 -5.79 1.55 -14.76
N PHE A 64 -5.22 2.61 -14.18
CA PHE A 64 -4.33 2.46 -13.03
C PHE A 64 -5.14 2.07 -11.80
N ALA A 65 -6.31 2.68 -11.61
CA ALA A 65 -7.24 2.28 -10.55
C ALA A 65 -7.56 0.78 -10.61
N GLY A 66 -7.82 0.23 -11.80
CA GLY A 66 -8.06 -1.20 -11.98
C GLY A 66 -6.89 -2.09 -11.55
N ARG A 67 -5.65 -1.65 -11.70
CA ARG A 67 -4.45 -2.37 -11.23
C ARG A 67 -4.34 -2.37 -9.71
N VAL A 68 -4.63 -1.24 -9.08
CA VAL A 68 -4.72 -1.13 -7.61
C VAL A 68 -5.81 -2.06 -7.08
N ALA A 69 -7.00 -2.05 -7.69
CA ALA A 69 -8.10 -2.94 -7.30
C ALA A 69 -7.79 -4.42 -7.53
N ALA A 70 -6.88 -4.75 -8.44
CA ALA A 70 -6.43 -6.11 -8.69
C ALA A 70 -5.34 -6.59 -7.71
N GLY A 71 -4.95 -5.76 -6.74
CA GLY A 71 -3.95 -6.08 -5.72
C GLY A 71 -2.50 -6.02 -6.21
N GLU A 72 -2.23 -5.36 -7.35
CA GLU A 72 -0.87 -5.28 -7.90
C GLU A 72 0.11 -4.59 -6.94
N PHE A 73 -0.42 -3.70 -6.10
CA PHE A 73 0.32 -2.92 -5.12
C PHE A 73 -0.07 -3.26 -3.69
N ASP A 74 -0.48 -4.50 -3.43
CA ASP A 74 -0.67 -4.99 -2.07
C ASP A 74 0.68 -5.36 -1.46
N ALA A 75 0.76 -5.28 -0.13
CA ALA A 75 1.91 -5.71 0.66
C ALA A 75 2.31 -7.16 0.33
N THR A 76 3.62 -7.42 0.26
CA THR A 76 4.09 -8.80 0.12
C THR A 76 3.90 -9.60 1.42
N THR A 77 4.02 -10.92 1.36
CA THR A 77 4.01 -11.77 2.56
C THR A 77 5.10 -11.36 3.55
N GLU A 78 6.28 -10.99 3.06
CA GLU A 78 7.38 -10.54 3.91
C GLU A 78 7.07 -9.21 4.61
N GLU A 79 6.44 -8.26 3.91
CA GLU A 79 6.00 -6.99 4.51
C GLU A 79 4.86 -7.21 5.52
N SER A 80 3.93 -8.11 5.19
CA SER A 80 2.84 -8.52 6.09
C SER A 80 3.39 -9.12 7.40
N GLU A 81 4.38 -10.00 7.27
CA GLU A 81 5.03 -10.66 8.38
C GLU A 81 5.87 -9.67 9.22
N GLU A 82 6.58 -8.73 8.58
CA GLU A 82 7.30 -7.66 9.27
C GLU A 82 6.36 -6.80 10.11
N TRP A 83 5.20 -6.43 9.54
CA TRP A 83 4.15 -5.71 10.28
C TRP A 83 3.59 -6.56 11.43
N ALA A 84 3.32 -7.84 11.20
CA ALA A 84 2.81 -8.73 12.22
C ALA A 84 3.80 -8.88 13.40
N ARG A 85 5.10 -8.92 13.13
CA ARG A 85 6.16 -8.95 14.15
C ARG A 85 6.32 -7.63 14.90
N SER A 86 6.00 -6.49 14.28
CA SER A 86 6.08 -5.18 14.92
C SER A 86 4.98 -4.93 15.95
N GLN A 87 3.91 -5.75 15.94
CA GLN A 87 2.83 -5.66 16.92
C GLN A 87 3.33 -6.00 18.33
N THR A 88 3.16 -5.06 19.25
CA THR A 88 3.55 -5.20 20.67
C THR A 88 2.38 -5.11 21.63
N ASP A 89 1.19 -4.71 21.17
CA ASP A 89 -0.01 -4.68 21.99
C ASP A 89 -0.45 -6.11 22.37
N PRO A 90 -0.52 -6.46 23.66
CA PRO A 90 -0.89 -7.80 24.10
C PRO A 90 -2.29 -8.26 23.62
N GLN A 91 -3.24 -7.33 23.49
CA GLN A 91 -4.59 -7.64 23.02
C GLN A 91 -4.59 -7.94 21.52
N ILE A 92 -3.85 -7.16 20.73
CA ILE A 92 -3.70 -7.41 19.28
C ILE A 92 -2.98 -8.74 19.06
N VAL A 93 -1.88 -8.99 19.77
CA VAL A 93 -1.14 -10.26 19.65
C VAL A 93 -2.02 -11.46 20.01
N ALA A 94 -2.79 -11.38 21.10
CA ALA A 94 -3.71 -12.44 21.49
C ALA A 94 -4.81 -12.67 20.44
N LEU A 95 -5.36 -11.60 19.87
CA LEU A 95 -6.35 -11.69 18.80
C LEU A 95 -5.76 -12.35 17.55
N MET A 96 -4.57 -11.91 17.11
CA MET A 96 -3.90 -12.48 15.95
C MET A 96 -3.64 -13.98 16.11
N GLN A 97 -3.22 -14.42 17.30
CA GLN A 97 -3.06 -15.84 17.63
C GLN A 97 -4.39 -16.59 17.59
N ALA A 98 -5.46 -16.02 18.15
CA ALA A 98 -6.78 -16.64 18.20
C ALA A 98 -7.40 -16.88 16.81
N VAL A 99 -7.10 -16.02 15.83
CA VAL A 99 -7.59 -16.15 14.45
C VAL A 99 -6.58 -16.76 13.48
N GLY A 100 -5.42 -17.23 13.99
CA GLY A 100 -4.41 -17.93 13.19
C GLY A 100 -3.60 -17.06 12.22
N ILE A 101 -3.48 -15.76 12.51
CA ILE A 101 -2.70 -14.78 11.72
C ILE A 101 -1.52 -14.18 12.50
N GLY A 102 -1.16 -14.78 13.64
CA GLY A 102 0.00 -14.35 14.41
C GLY A 102 1.29 -14.46 13.60
N PRO A 103 2.29 -13.59 13.86
CA PRO A 103 3.58 -13.68 13.19
C PRO A 103 4.23 -15.04 13.46
N ASP A 104 4.98 -15.53 12.49
CA ASP A 104 5.87 -16.68 12.69
C ASP A 104 7.01 -16.26 13.63
N ARG A 105 6.92 -16.72 14.88
CA ARG A 105 7.95 -16.51 15.91
C ARG A 105 8.81 -17.75 16.14
N SER A 106 8.78 -18.74 15.25
CA SER A 106 9.60 -19.97 15.37
C SER A 106 11.12 -19.70 15.39
N ARG A 107 11.53 -18.48 15.02
CA ARG A 107 12.92 -18.02 14.95
C ARG A 107 13.28 -16.95 15.99
N ASP A 108 12.35 -16.56 16.85
CA ASP A 108 12.61 -15.63 17.95
C ASP A 108 13.36 -16.42 19.06
N GLN A 109 14.68 -16.27 19.14
CA GLN A 109 15.53 -16.81 20.20
C GLN A 109 15.99 -15.72 21.15
#